data_AF-A0A357R3R5-F1
#
_entry.id   AF-A0A357R3R5-F1
#
_cell.length_a   1.000
_cell.length_b   1.000
_cell.length_c   1.000
_cell.angle_alpha   90.00
_cell.angle_beta   90.00
_cell.angle_gamma   90.00
#
_symmetry.space_group_name_H-M   'P 1'
#
loop_
_entity.id
_entity.type
_entity.pdbx_description
1 polymer ?
#
loop_
_entity_poly.entity_id
_entity_poly.type
_entity_poly.pdbx_seq_one_letter_code
_entity_poly.pdbx_strand_id
1 'polypeptide(L)' 'IKGIRAANCHDCYSAAMTRAHNNANILTLGQRVVGSELAAMIAKIFLSTAFEGGRHQRRLDKIAALEEEFGQ' A
#
# COMPACT_ATOMS: atom_id res chain seq x y z
N ILE A 1 -9.99 5.14 10.57
CA ILE A 1 -9.31 6.40 10.15
C ILE A 1 -9.48 6.51 8.64
N LYS A 2 -10.24 7.49 8.17
CA LYS A 2 -10.48 7.73 6.75
C LYS A 2 -9.16 8.05 6.03
N GLY A 3 -9.02 7.62 4.78
CA GLY A 3 -7.85 7.87 3.93
C GLY A 3 -6.64 6.97 4.19
N ILE A 4 -6.67 6.05 5.15
CA ILE A 4 -5.57 5.12 5.44
C ILE A 4 -5.69 3.86 4.59
N ARG A 5 -4.60 3.51 3.90
CA ARG A 5 -4.45 2.30 3.09
C ARG A 5 -3.17 1.59 3.50
N ALA A 6 -3.30 0.71 4.49
CA ALA A 6 -2.21 -0.12 4.99
C ALA A 6 -2.11 -1.42 4.19
N ALA A 7 -0.90 -1.75 3.73
CA ALA A 7 -0.64 -2.98 2.99
C ALA A 7 0.42 -3.81 3.70
N ASN A 8 0.06 -5.06 4.03
CA ASN A 8 1.00 -6.04 4.54
C ASN A 8 1.75 -6.68 3.37
N CYS A 9 3.07 -6.55 3.35
CA CYS A 9 3.89 -7.07 2.26
C CYS A 9 4.95 -8.03 2.78
N HIS A 10 5.20 -9.10 2.02
CA HIS A 10 6.23 -10.10 2.32
C HIS A 10 7.26 -10.24 1.21
N ASP A 11 7.08 -9.50 0.10
CA ASP A 11 7.94 -9.53 -1.07
C ASP A 11 7.97 -8.16 -1.76
N CYS A 12 8.98 -7.98 -2.62
CA CYS A 12 9.25 -6.75 -3.36
C CYS A 12 8.18 -6.39 -4.39
N TYR A 13 7.55 -7.39 -5.01
CA TYR A 13 6.52 -7.16 -6.03
C TYR A 13 5.26 -6.57 -5.40
N SER A 14 4.78 -7.16 -4.31
CA SER A 14 3.65 -6.69 -3.52
C SER A 14 3.88 -5.26 -3.03
N ALA A 15 5.11 -4.93 -2.60
CA ALA A 15 5.50 -3.58 -2.18
C ALA A 15 5.39 -2.54 -3.31
N ALA A 16 5.87 -2.89 -4.50
CA ALA A 16 5.75 -2.03 -5.68
C ALA A 16 4.29 -1.87 -6.10
N MET A 17 3.56 -2.98 -6.25
CA MET A 17 2.17 -2.98 -6.73
C MET A 17 1.23 -2.26 -5.78
N THR A 18 1.41 -2.42 -4.46
CA THR A 18 0.56 -1.71 -3.51
C THR A 18 0.75 -0.20 -3.57
N ARG A 19 1.95 0.29 -3.85
CA ARG A 19 2.20 1.71 -4.10
C ARG A 19 1.67 2.16 -5.44
N ALA A 20 2.04 1.47 -6.51
CA ALA A 20 1.67 1.79 -7.89
C ALA A 20 0.16 1.77 -8.13
N HIS A 21 -0.54 0.77 -7.58
CA HIS A 21 -1.96 0.54 -7.87
C HIS A 21 -2.91 0.94 -6.75
N ASN A 22 -2.50 0.83 -5.50
CA ASN A 22 -3.39 1.09 -4.35
C ASN A 22 -3.07 2.41 -3.66
N ASN A 23 -2.03 3.13 -4.12
CA ASN A 23 -1.48 4.31 -3.48
C ASN A 23 -1.39 4.11 -1.95
N ALA A 24 -0.92 2.94 -1.52
CA ALA A 24 -0.80 2.63 -0.10
C ALA A 24 0.10 3.68 0.57
N ASN A 25 -0.33 4.18 1.72
CA ASN A 25 0.37 5.19 2.51
C ASN A 25 0.93 4.63 3.82
N ILE A 26 0.63 3.38 4.14
CA ILE A 26 1.25 2.62 5.22
C ILE A 26 1.73 1.28 4.69
N LEU A 27 2.98 0.94 4.99
CA LEU A 27 3.55 -0.39 4.82
C LEU A 27 3.54 -1.10 6.16
N THR A 28 3.03 -2.33 6.20
CA THR A 28 3.15 -3.21 7.37
C THR A 28 3.99 -4.44 7.01
N LEU A 29 4.77 -4.91 7.99
CA LEU A 29 5.70 -6.02 7.84
C LEU A 29 5.63 -6.93 9.05
N GLY A 30 5.73 -8.24 8.84
CA GLY A 30 5.83 -9.23 9.91
C GLY A 30 7.28 -9.56 10.23
N GLN A 31 7.79 -9.15 11.41
CA GLN A 31 9.16 -9.45 11.84
C GLN A 31 9.50 -10.95 11.83
N ARG A 32 8.52 -11.82 12.13
CA ARG A 32 8.70 -13.29 12.13
C ARG A 32 8.48 -13.95 10.76
N VAL A 33 8.13 -13.17 9.75
CA VAL A 33 7.80 -13.66 8.40
C VAL A 33 8.87 -13.22 7.40
N VAL A 34 9.42 -12.02 7.57
CA VAL A 34 10.35 -11.40 6.63
C VAL A 34 11.68 -11.12 7.32
N GLY A 35 12.78 -11.64 6.77
CA GLY A 35 14.13 -11.33 7.27
C GLY A 35 14.51 -9.86 7.07
N SER A 36 15.47 -9.35 7.86
CA SER A 36 15.84 -7.93 7.90
C SER A 36 16.25 -7.36 6.53
N GLU A 37 17.06 -8.08 5.77
CA GLU A 37 17.52 -7.64 4.44
C GLU A 37 16.35 -7.52 3.45
N LEU A 38 15.46 -8.51 3.43
CA LEU A 38 14.27 -8.48 2.58
C LEU A 38 13.30 -7.38 3.04
N ALA A 39 13.13 -7.18 4.34
CA ALA A 39 12.33 -6.08 4.89
C ALA A 39 12.87 -4.71 4.46
N ALA A 40 14.20 -4.51 4.46
CA ALA A 40 14.82 -3.27 3.99
C ALA A 40 14.61 -3.06 2.48
N MET A 41 14.72 -4.12 1.67
CA MET A 41 14.42 -4.06 0.23
C MET A 41 12.97 -3.70 -0.05
N ILE A 42 12.02 -4.34 0.65
CA ILE A 42 10.59 -4.05 0.56
C ILE A 42 10.31 -2.58 0.92
N ALA A 43 10.87 -2.10 2.03
CA ALA A 43 10.70 -0.71 2.46
C ALA A 43 11.25 0.27 1.42
N LYS A 44 12.45 0.01 0.87
CA LYS A 44 13.04 0.84 -0.18
C LYS A 44 12.15 0.91 -1.42
N ILE A 45 11.66 -0.23 -1.89
CA ILE A 45 10.76 -0.30 -3.05
C ILE A 45 9.49 0.49 -2.77
N PHE A 46 8.83 0.23 -1.65
CA PHE A 46 7.61 0.95 -1.26
C PHE A 46 7.81 2.47 -1.24
N LEU A 47 8.93 2.96 -0.70
CA LEU A 47 9.22 4.39 -0.64
C LEU A 47 9.52 4.99 -2.02
N SER A 48 10.17 4.24 -2.90
CA SER A 48 10.59 4.70 -4.23
C SER A 48 9.53 4.56 -5.33
N THR A 49 8.59 3.61 -5.21
CA THR A 49 7.57 3.39 -6.23
C THR A 49 6.52 4.50 -6.20
N ALA A 50 6.37 5.18 -7.32
CA ALA A 50 5.34 6.21 -7.53
C ALA A 50 3.97 5.57 -7.78
N PHE A 51 2.91 6.31 -7.47
CA PHE A 51 1.55 5.92 -7.81
C PHE A 51 1.28 6.16 -9.30
N GLU A 52 0.64 5.19 -9.96
CA GLU A 52 0.41 5.24 -11.42
C GLU A 52 -0.87 6.01 -11.82
N GLY A 53 -1.81 6.22 -10.89
CA GLY A 53 -3.05 6.94 -11.19
C GLY A 53 -3.93 6.25 -12.25
N GLY A 54 -4.58 7.04 -13.11
CA GLY A 54 -5.42 6.53 -14.18
C GLY A 54 -6.55 5.61 -13.70
N ARG A 55 -6.58 4.36 -14.18
CA ARG A 55 -7.59 3.37 -13.75
C ARG A 55 -7.53 3.05 -12.24
N HIS A 56 -6.37 3.26 -11.62
CA HIS A 56 -6.15 2.98 -10.21
C HIS A 56 -6.81 4.05 -9.33
N GLN A 57 -6.77 5.32 -9.74
CA GLN A 57 -7.48 6.39 -9.04
C GLN A 57 -8.98 6.10 -8.96
N ARG A 58 -9.60 5.67 -10.07
CA ARG A 58 -11.02 5.27 -10.10
C ARG A 58 -11.38 4.16 -9.09
N ARG A 59 -10.42 3.32 -8.68
CA ARG A 59 -10.63 2.30 -7.64
C ARG A 59 -10.50 2.90 -6.25
N LEU A 60 -9.57 3.83 -6.06
CA LEU A 60 -9.43 4.59 -4.80
C LEU A 60 -10.66 5.45 -4.53
N ASP A 61 -11.25 6.07 -5.55
CA ASP A 61 -12.46 6.88 -5.40
C ASP A 61 -13.63 6.04 -4.87
N LYS A 62 -13.72 4.76 -5.26
CA LYS A 62 -14.71 3.82 -4.71
C LYS A 62 -14.45 3.50 -3.24
N ILE A 63 -13.18 3.34 -2.86
CA ILE A 63 -12.80 3.14 -1.45
C ILE A 63 -13.16 4.38 -0.63
N ALA A 64 -12.83 5.58 -1.13
CA ALA A 64 -13.16 6.84 -0.49
C ALA A 64 -14.68 7.02 -0.32
N ALA A 65 -15.48 6.64 -1.33
CA ALA A 65 -16.93 6.67 -1.22
C ALA A 65 -17.46 5.76 -0.08
N LEU A 66 -16.91 4.55 0.05
CA LEU A 66 -17.24 3.65 1.17
C LEU A 66 -16.78 4.21 2.53
N GLU A 67 -15.61 4.87 2.57
CA GLU A 67 -15.13 5.54 3.76
C GLU A 67 -16.05 6.70 4.17
N GLU A 68 -16.67 7.42 3.24
CA GLU A 68 -17.65 8.46 3.57
C GLU A 68 -19.00 7.89 4.01
N GLU A 69 -19.43 6.78 3.41
CA GLU A 69 -20.69 6.11 3.75
C GLU A 69 -20.65 5.45 5.14
N PHE A 70 -19.52 4.80 5.48
CA PHE A 70 -19.41 3.95 6.67
C PHE A 70 -18.36 4.40 7.69
N GLY A 71 -17.51 5.38 7.35
CA GLY A 71 -16.47 5.86 8.24
C GLY A 71 -17.04 6.77 9.33
N GLN A 72 -17.13 6.24 10.55
CA GLN A 72 -17.39 7.00 11.77
C GLN A 72 -16.32 8.07 12.02
#